data_AF-A0A3L7PK79-F1
#
_entry.id   AF-A0A3L7PK79-F1
#
_cell.length_a   1.000
_cell.length_b   1.000
_cell.length_c   1.000
_cell.angle_alpha   90.00
_cell.angle_beta   90.00
_cell.angle_gamma   90.00
#
_symmetry.space_group_name_H-M   'P 1'
#
loop_
_entity.id
_entity.type
_entity.pdbx_description
1 polymer ?
#
loop_
_entity_poly.entity_id
_entity_poly.type
_entity_poly.pdbx_seq_one_letter_code
_entity_poly.pdbx_strand_id
1 'polypeptide(L)'
;MSESTPQVAIEPAVPRPVGGWESLLWTGAYSLSQLVAVCMTLGVIALLALGPKSLSTESLLQLFLDLEIDRSFLVFGVSTLGAALMLIPLVTWRLGRNWRSQLRMELPNRRQTLLVLGSVVPLAILSDELYRVCLAWLGPGSSDTNQVVQSLSFQVSYPILVVAVALGPAVGEELVFRGLIGQGLVQRWGRSGGIAATAVLFALAHLSPAHAIATLPLGIFLHWVYLQTRSLWAAILLHFLNNLLVITLAHFRLGGLPASPVLITTAFGCLTAIGWRMGSESNSSELTSRPLAGPFWRAWQHVYEGWSMLAYTAAFVWSAGVR
;
A
#
# COMPACT_ATOMS: atom_id res chain seq x y z
N MET A 1 -62.40 2.76 9.04
CA MET A 1 -61.13 3.47 8.81
C MET A 1 -60.02 2.56 9.27
N SER A 2 -59.22 2.04 8.34
CA SER A 2 -58.05 1.20 8.65
C SER A 2 -56.88 2.16 8.88
N GLU A 3 -56.40 2.20 10.13
CA GLU A 3 -55.17 2.93 10.46
C GLU A 3 -53.98 2.18 9.87
N SER A 4 -53.41 2.72 8.80
CA SER A 4 -52.13 2.28 8.27
C SER A 4 -51.02 2.77 9.19
N THR A 5 -50.48 1.89 10.02
CA THR A 5 -49.27 2.16 10.80
C THR A 5 -48.12 2.49 9.83
N PRO A 6 -47.42 3.64 9.98
CA PRO A 6 -46.28 3.94 9.13
C PRO A 6 -45.19 2.90 9.40
N GLN A 7 -44.80 2.14 8.37
CA GLN A 7 -43.59 1.31 8.45
C GLN A 7 -42.41 2.27 8.61
N VAL A 8 -41.87 2.35 9.84
CA VAL A 8 -40.58 2.99 10.10
C VAL A 8 -39.55 2.20 9.30
N ALA A 9 -39.10 2.77 8.18
CA ALA A 9 -38.01 2.21 7.41
C ALA A 9 -36.80 2.14 8.35
N ILE A 10 -36.41 0.92 8.74
CA ILE A 10 -35.20 0.69 9.51
C ILE A 10 -34.05 1.08 8.58
N GLU A 11 -33.48 2.27 8.77
CA GLU A 11 -32.27 2.66 8.08
C GLU A 11 -31.21 1.57 8.33
N PRO A 12 -30.54 1.06 7.28
CA PRO A 12 -29.54 0.02 7.47
C PRO A 12 -28.48 0.52 8.43
N ALA A 13 -28.32 -0.18 9.55
CA ALA A 13 -27.38 0.20 10.60
C ALA A 13 -25.98 0.40 10.02
N VAL A 14 -25.40 1.58 10.23
CA VAL A 14 -24.01 1.87 9.87
C VAL A 14 -23.11 0.89 10.63
N PRO A 15 -22.23 0.12 9.94
CA PRO A 15 -21.39 -0.85 10.63
C PRO A 15 -20.54 -0.18 11.71
N ARG A 16 -20.43 -0.82 12.87
CA ARG A 16 -19.61 -0.30 13.96
C ARG A 16 -18.16 -0.09 13.48
N PRO A 17 -17.48 0.97 13.95
CA PRO A 17 -16.09 1.22 13.59
C PRO A 17 -15.20 0.06 14.06
N VAL A 18 -14.19 -0.29 13.25
CA VAL A 18 -13.23 -1.34 13.60
C VAL A 18 -12.46 -0.91 14.85
N GLY A 19 -12.51 -1.72 15.91
CA GLY A 19 -11.78 -1.47 17.16
C GLY A 19 -10.32 -1.90 17.09
N GLY A 20 -9.54 -1.62 18.16
CA GLY A 20 -8.12 -1.98 18.22
C GLY A 20 -7.87 -3.50 18.12
N TRP A 21 -8.61 -4.31 18.87
CA TRP A 21 -8.55 -5.78 18.78
C TRP A 21 -9.03 -6.32 17.45
N GLU A 22 -10.10 -5.75 16.90
CA GLU A 22 -10.56 -6.13 15.58
C GLU A 22 -9.50 -5.79 14.50
N SER A 23 -8.76 -4.69 14.68
CA SER A 23 -7.66 -4.32 13.78
C SER A 23 -6.54 -5.36 13.77
N LEU A 24 -6.15 -5.88 14.94
CA LEU A 24 -5.16 -6.97 15.02
C LEU A 24 -5.67 -8.25 14.34
N LEU A 25 -6.96 -8.58 14.50
CA LEU A 25 -7.55 -9.74 13.82
C LEU A 25 -7.53 -9.57 12.31
N TRP A 26 -7.82 -8.37 11.79
CA TRP A 26 -7.74 -8.10 10.36
C TRP A 26 -6.30 -8.12 9.82
N THR A 27 -5.32 -7.61 10.58
CA THR A 27 -3.90 -7.77 10.23
C THR A 27 -3.51 -9.25 10.18
N GLY A 28 -3.91 -10.04 11.18
CA GLY A 28 -3.68 -11.48 11.21
C GLY A 28 -4.41 -12.22 10.07
N ALA A 29 -5.64 -11.83 9.74
CA ALA A 29 -6.40 -12.39 8.63
C ALA A 29 -5.75 -12.10 7.28
N TYR A 30 -5.16 -10.90 7.10
CA TYR A 30 -4.35 -10.58 5.94
C TYR A 30 -3.16 -11.55 5.82
N SER A 31 -2.34 -11.67 6.86
CA SER A 31 -1.18 -12.58 6.86
C SER A 31 -1.59 -14.05 6.67
N LEU A 32 -2.69 -14.48 7.29
CA LEU A 32 -3.22 -15.84 7.13
C LEU A 32 -3.72 -16.08 5.71
N SER A 33 -4.37 -15.11 5.06
CA SER A 33 -4.83 -15.26 3.68
C SER A 33 -3.67 -15.49 2.71
N GLN A 34 -2.52 -14.85 2.94
CA GLN A 34 -1.30 -15.08 2.17
C GLN A 34 -0.78 -16.51 2.37
N LEU A 35 -0.71 -16.99 3.62
CA LEU A 35 -0.29 -18.36 3.91
C LEU A 35 -1.23 -19.39 3.28
N VAL A 36 -2.54 -19.22 3.43
CA VAL A 36 -3.55 -20.12 2.86
C VAL A 36 -3.45 -20.14 1.34
N ALA A 37 -3.30 -18.99 0.69
CA ALA A 37 -3.19 -18.93 -0.75
C ALA A 37 -1.92 -19.64 -1.26
N VAL A 38 -0.77 -19.45 -0.59
CA VAL A 38 0.46 -20.20 -0.90
C VAL A 38 0.26 -21.71 -0.70
N CYS A 39 -0.33 -22.14 0.42
CA CYS A 39 -0.59 -23.56 0.67
C CYS A 39 -1.54 -24.18 -0.35
N MET A 40 -2.60 -23.45 -0.76
CA MET A 40 -3.54 -23.90 -1.80
C MET A 40 -2.83 -24.07 -3.14
N THR A 41 -2.00 -23.11 -3.53
CA THR A 41 -1.19 -23.18 -4.74
C THR A 41 -0.24 -24.38 -4.72
N LEU A 42 0.50 -24.59 -3.63
CA LEU A 42 1.39 -25.74 -3.48
C LEU A 42 0.62 -27.06 -3.48
N GLY A 43 -0.56 -27.10 -2.86
CA GLY A 43 -1.47 -28.25 -2.89
C GLY A 43 -1.94 -28.58 -4.30
N VAL A 44 -2.31 -27.58 -5.10
CA VAL A 44 -2.66 -27.77 -6.52
C VAL A 44 -1.45 -28.32 -7.28
N ILE A 45 -0.26 -27.74 -7.12
CA ILE A 45 0.96 -28.23 -7.78
C ILE A 45 1.24 -29.69 -7.38
N ALA A 46 1.12 -30.02 -6.10
CA ALA A 46 1.34 -31.38 -5.60
C ALA A 46 0.30 -32.37 -6.14
N LEU A 47 -0.99 -32.00 -6.19
CA LEU A 47 -2.04 -32.82 -6.77
C LEU A 47 -1.84 -33.05 -8.27
N LEU A 48 -1.38 -32.03 -8.99
CA LEU A 48 -1.02 -32.15 -10.40
C LEU A 48 0.21 -33.03 -10.62
N ALA A 49 1.20 -32.97 -9.72
CA ALA A 49 2.42 -33.77 -9.80
C ALA A 49 2.22 -35.24 -9.36
N LEU A 50 1.31 -35.49 -8.42
CA LEU A 50 1.05 -36.81 -7.81
C LEU A 50 -0.24 -37.48 -8.35
N GLY A 51 -1.00 -36.78 -9.20
CA GLY A 51 -2.29 -37.22 -9.72
C GLY A 51 -2.20 -38.48 -10.58
N PRO A 52 -3.35 -39.13 -10.85
CA PRO A 52 -3.39 -40.35 -11.65
C PRO A 52 -2.79 -40.10 -13.05
N LYS A 53 -1.99 -41.06 -13.55
CA LYS A 53 -1.28 -41.01 -14.84
C LYS A 53 -2.15 -40.70 -16.07
N SER A 54 -3.48 -40.70 -15.93
CA SER A 54 -4.44 -40.27 -16.96
C SER A 54 -4.39 -38.75 -17.22
N LEU A 55 -3.96 -37.95 -16.24
CA LEU A 55 -3.44 -36.60 -16.45
C LEU A 55 -1.93 -36.76 -16.64
N SER A 56 -1.50 -37.09 -17.85
CA SER A 56 -0.07 -37.23 -18.10
C SER A 56 0.61 -35.88 -17.84
N THR A 57 1.84 -35.93 -17.35
CA THR A 57 2.67 -34.73 -17.17
C THR A 57 2.75 -33.92 -18.46
N GLU A 58 2.66 -34.59 -19.62
CA GLU A 58 2.59 -33.97 -20.94
C GLU A 58 1.29 -33.20 -21.21
N SER A 59 0.12 -33.72 -20.82
CA SER A 59 -1.15 -33.01 -20.97
C SER A 59 -1.24 -31.76 -20.09
N LEU A 60 -0.67 -31.82 -18.88
CA LEU A 60 -0.55 -30.65 -18.01
C LEU A 60 0.50 -29.66 -18.52
N LEU A 61 1.63 -30.14 -19.03
CA LEU A 61 2.64 -29.30 -19.66
C LEU A 61 2.07 -28.62 -20.90
N GLN A 62 1.30 -29.33 -21.74
CA GLN A 62 0.58 -28.77 -22.87
C GLN A 62 -0.43 -27.71 -22.43
N LEU A 63 -1.24 -27.97 -21.40
CA LEU A 63 -2.17 -26.95 -20.88
C LEU A 63 -1.43 -25.69 -20.39
N PHE A 64 -0.29 -25.83 -19.71
CA PHE A 64 0.52 -24.67 -19.28
C PHE A 64 1.20 -23.95 -20.44
N LEU A 65 1.68 -24.70 -21.44
CA LEU A 65 2.27 -24.16 -22.66
C LEU A 65 1.22 -23.45 -23.53
N ASP A 66 0.01 -24.01 -23.64
CA ASP A 66 -1.13 -23.47 -24.39
C ASP A 66 -1.71 -22.21 -23.72
N LEU A 67 -1.60 -22.11 -22.39
CA LEU A 67 -1.99 -20.91 -21.64
C LEU A 67 -0.88 -19.85 -21.55
N GLU A 68 0.34 -20.13 -22.02
CA GLU A 68 1.55 -19.30 -21.82
C GLU A 68 1.78 -18.89 -20.35
N ILE A 69 1.21 -19.63 -19.39
CA ILE A 69 1.33 -19.32 -17.96
C ILE A 69 2.66 -19.88 -17.45
N ASP A 70 3.65 -19.00 -17.27
CA ASP A 70 4.92 -19.35 -16.63
C ASP A 70 4.65 -19.94 -15.22
N ARG A 71 5.33 -21.03 -14.89
CA ARG A 71 5.19 -21.80 -13.63
C ARG A 71 5.29 -20.90 -12.40
N SER A 72 6.06 -19.81 -12.51
CA SER A 72 6.22 -18.78 -11.49
C SER A 72 4.93 -18.00 -11.22
N PHE A 73 4.02 -17.87 -12.21
CA PHE A 73 2.73 -17.20 -12.05
C PHE A 73 1.84 -17.96 -11.10
N LEU A 74 1.82 -19.29 -11.23
CA LEU A 74 1.04 -20.13 -10.33
C LEU A 74 1.53 -19.94 -8.91
N VAL A 75 2.84 -20.00 -8.68
CA VAL A 75 3.39 -19.89 -7.34
C VAL A 75 3.21 -18.49 -6.74
N PHE A 76 3.60 -17.44 -7.44
CA PHE A 76 3.66 -16.08 -6.87
C PHE A 76 2.44 -15.24 -7.20
N GLY A 77 1.98 -15.24 -8.45
CA GLY A 77 0.84 -14.46 -8.92
C GLY A 77 -0.48 -14.95 -8.34
N VAL A 78 -0.78 -16.25 -8.45
CA VAL A 78 -2.03 -16.83 -7.93
C VAL A 78 -2.07 -16.76 -6.41
N SER A 79 -0.96 -16.94 -5.70
CA SER A 79 -0.97 -16.87 -4.23
C SER A 79 -1.28 -15.47 -3.72
N THR A 80 -0.64 -14.43 -4.26
CA THR A 80 -0.83 -13.05 -3.80
C THR A 80 -2.16 -12.45 -4.26
N LEU A 81 -2.56 -12.70 -5.52
CA LEU A 81 -3.87 -12.30 -6.01
C LEU A 81 -4.97 -13.11 -5.32
N GLY A 82 -4.76 -14.41 -5.10
CA GLY A 82 -5.65 -15.30 -4.36
C GLY A 82 -5.90 -14.80 -2.94
N ALA A 83 -4.85 -14.37 -2.23
CA ALA A 83 -4.99 -13.75 -0.92
C ALA A 83 -5.84 -12.47 -0.96
N ALA A 84 -5.59 -11.57 -1.91
CA ALA A 84 -6.41 -10.37 -2.10
C ALA A 84 -7.88 -10.73 -2.41
N LEU A 85 -8.11 -11.73 -3.26
CA LEU A 85 -9.45 -12.23 -3.60
C LEU A 85 -10.16 -12.90 -2.42
N MET A 86 -9.44 -13.54 -1.49
CA MET A 86 -10.00 -14.09 -0.25
C MET A 86 -10.45 -13.00 0.72
N LEU A 87 -9.80 -11.84 0.71
CA LEU A 87 -10.13 -10.72 1.60
C LEU A 87 -11.35 -9.93 1.16
N ILE A 88 -11.59 -9.80 -0.16
CA ILE A 88 -12.76 -9.10 -0.70
C ILE A 88 -14.08 -9.62 -0.09
N PRO A 89 -14.42 -10.92 -0.12
CA PRO A 89 -15.67 -11.41 0.46
C PRO A 89 -15.75 -11.15 1.97
N LEU A 90 -14.65 -11.30 2.72
CA LEU A 90 -14.61 -11.02 4.15
C LEU A 90 -14.89 -9.53 4.45
N VAL A 91 -14.25 -8.64 3.70
CA VAL A 91 -14.45 -7.18 3.81
C VAL A 91 -15.89 -6.82 3.43
N THR A 92 -16.41 -7.38 2.34
CA THR A 92 -17.79 -7.13 1.88
C THR A 92 -18.82 -7.62 2.89
N TRP A 93 -18.59 -8.78 3.51
CA TRP A 93 -19.44 -9.31 4.58
C TRP A 93 -19.41 -8.39 5.79
N ARG A 94 -18.22 -7.92 6.21
CA ARG A 94 -18.07 -7.05 7.37
C ARG A 94 -18.69 -5.66 7.21
N LEU A 95 -18.69 -5.12 5.99
CA LEU A 95 -19.21 -3.77 5.69
C LEU A 95 -20.64 -3.78 5.12
N GLY A 96 -21.15 -4.94 4.73
CA GLY A 96 -22.48 -5.10 4.16
C GLY A 96 -22.62 -4.55 2.75
N ARG A 97 -23.87 -4.31 2.32
CA ARG A 97 -24.22 -3.95 0.92
C ARG A 97 -23.52 -2.69 0.41
N ASN A 98 -23.26 -1.74 1.29
CA ASN A 98 -22.65 -0.44 0.98
C ASN A 98 -21.12 -0.42 1.15
N TRP A 99 -20.45 -1.58 1.10
CA TRP A 99 -19.01 -1.68 1.32
C TRP A 99 -18.20 -0.75 0.39
N ARG A 100 -18.59 -0.60 -0.89
CA ARG A 100 -17.85 0.26 -1.84
C ARG A 100 -17.83 1.73 -1.43
N SER A 101 -18.96 2.26 -0.98
CA SER A 101 -19.05 3.66 -0.52
C SER A 101 -18.38 3.84 0.83
N GLN A 102 -18.52 2.87 1.74
CA GLN A 102 -17.82 2.89 3.03
C GLN A 102 -16.30 2.85 2.85
N LEU A 103 -15.79 2.05 1.92
CA LEU A 103 -14.37 2.02 1.56
C LEU A 103 -13.91 3.22 0.73
N ARG A 104 -14.82 4.11 0.31
CA ARG A 104 -14.53 5.24 -0.58
C ARG A 104 -13.85 4.81 -1.88
N MET A 105 -14.43 3.83 -2.56
CA MET A 105 -13.99 3.32 -3.87
C MET A 105 -14.31 4.30 -5.01
N GLU A 106 -13.94 5.57 -4.85
CA GLU A 106 -14.10 6.65 -5.82
C GLU A 106 -12.78 6.90 -6.54
N LEU A 107 -12.79 7.17 -7.85
CA LEU A 107 -11.56 7.44 -8.61
C LEU A 107 -11.00 8.82 -8.25
N PRO A 108 -9.67 8.98 -8.11
CA PRO A 108 -9.07 10.29 -7.91
C PRO A 108 -9.29 11.18 -9.14
N ASN A 109 -9.48 12.47 -8.90
CA ASN A 109 -9.54 13.44 -10.00
C ASN A 109 -8.14 13.66 -10.63
N ARG A 110 -8.09 14.29 -11.81
CA ARG A 110 -6.83 14.49 -12.55
C ARG A 110 -5.71 15.11 -11.72
N ARG A 111 -6.01 16.10 -10.89
CA ARG A 111 -5.02 16.78 -10.05
C ARG A 111 -4.54 15.89 -8.91
N GLN A 112 -5.45 15.19 -8.23
CA GLN A 112 -5.08 14.18 -7.23
C GLN A 112 -4.20 13.09 -7.84
N THR A 113 -4.53 12.62 -9.06
CA THR A 113 -3.71 11.67 -9.80
C THR A 113 -2.31 12.22 -10.07
N LEU A 114 -2.17 13.46 -10.56
CA LEU A 114 -0.86 14.09 -10.77
C LEU A 114 -0.04 14.21 -9.48
N LEU A 115 -0.69 14.58 -8.37
CA LEU A 115 -0.03 14.66 -7.06
C LEU A 115 0.40 13.29 -6.55
N VAL A 116 -0.41 12.24 -6.77
CA VAL A 116 -0.06 10.85 -6.48
C VAL A 116 1.16 10.43 -7.32
N LEU A 117 1.14 10.65 -8.63
CA LEU A 117 2.24 10.34 -9.53
C LEU A 117 3.54 11.06 -9.11
N GLY A 118 3.44 12.36 -8.80
CA GLY A 118 4.57 13.16 -8.35
C GLY A 118 5.15 12.74 -6.99
N SER A 119 4.40 11.99 -6.19
CA SER A 119 4.87 11.51 -4.88
C SER A 119 5.65 10.19 -4.93
N VAL A 120 5.58 9.43 -6.02
CA VAL A 120 6.16 8.07 -6.11
C VAL A 120 7.68 8.08 -5.90
N VAL A 121 8.41 8.89 -6.66
CA VAL A 121 9.88 8.93 -6.59
C VAL A 121 10.38 9.51 -5.25
N PRO A 122 9.88 10.67 -4.77
CA PRO A 122 10.25 11.17 -3.45
C PRO A 122 10.01 10.14 -2.33
N LEU A 123 8.87 9.45 -2.35
CA LEU A 123 8.53 8.44 -1.35
C LEU A 123 9.44 7.22 -1.41
N ALA A 124 9.79 6.78 -2.63
CA ALA A 124 10.72 5.69 -2.83
C ALA A 124 12.14 6.02 -2.32
N ILE A 125 12.64 7.24 -2.58
CA ILE A 125 13.95 7.70 -2.08
C ILE A 125 13.99 7.65 -0.54
N LEU A 126 12.97 8.18 0.14
CA LEU A 126 12.95 8.20 1.61
C LEU A 126 12.82 6.79 2.20
N SER A 127 12.00 5.93 1.60
CA SER A 127 11.78 4.56 2.10
C SER A 127 13.02 3.69 1.89
N ASP A 128 13.69 3.84 0.74
CA ASP A 128 14.93 3.13 0.39
C ASP A 128 16.11 3.58 1.26
N GLU A 129 16.21 4.88 1.58
CA GLU A 129 17.24 5.36 2.51
C GLU A 129 17.01 4.85 3.93
N LEU A 130 15.75 4.90 4.41
CA LEU A 130 15.41 4.36 5.71
C LEU A 130 15.72 2.86 5.78
N TYR A 131 15.43 2.11 4.71
CA TYR A 131 15.77 0.70 4.58
C TYR A 131 17.29 0.46 4.71
N ARG A 132 18.12 1.21 3.97
CA ARG A 132 19.59 1.09 4.04
C ARG A 132 20.12 1.36 5.44
N VAL A 133 19.65 2.42 6.09
CA VAL A 133 20.06 2.77 7.45
C VAL A 133 19.66 1.66 8.43
N CYS A 134 18.44 1.13 8.31
CA CYS A 134 17.97 0.03 9.16
C CYS A 134 18.78 -1.26 8.94
N LEU A 135 19.07 -1.62 7.69
CA LEU A 135 19.87 -2.80 7.37
C LEU A 135 21.29 -2.67 7.93
N ALA A 136 21.91 -1.49 7.80
CA ALA A 136 23.22 -1.20 8.38
C ALA A 136 23.22 -1.31 9.91
N TRP A 137 22.14 -0.85 10.57
CA TRP A 137 22.01 -0.90 12.02
C TRP A 137 21.75 -2.32 12.56
N LEU A 138 20.95 -3.12 11.87
CA LEU A 138 20.68 -4.52 12.24
C LEU A 138 21.90 -5.43 12.02
N GLY A 139 22.84 -5.00 11.18
CA GLY A 139 24.11 -5.66 10.96
C GLY A 139 24.07 -6.84 9.98
N PRO A 140 25.24 -7.44 9.72
CA PRO A 140 25.39 -8.57 8.80
C PRO A 140 24.59 -9.79 9.28
N GLY A 141 23.77 -10.37 8.41
CA GLY A 141 22.91 -11.53 8.71
C GLY A 141 21.42 -11.20 8.87
N SER A 142 21.05 -9.92 8.87
CA SER A 142 19.65 -9.49 8.73
C SER A 142 19.10 -9.83 7.34
N SER A 143 17.79 -10.11 7.26
CA SER A 143 17.14 -10.50 6.00
C SER A 143 16.98 -9.31 5.06
N ASP A 144 17.80 -9.28 4.01
CA ASP A 144 17.72 -8.26 2.97
C ASP A 144 16.60 -8.58 1.96
N THR A 145 15.44 -7.96 2.17
CA THR A 145 14.27 -8.11 1.31
C THR A 145 14.51 -7.61 -0.12
N ASN A 146 15.32 -6.57 -0.32
CA ASN A 146 15.66 -6.09 -1.66
C ASN A 146 16.47 -7.13 -2.44
N GLN A 147 17.40 -7.84 -1.79
CA GLN A 147 18.11 -8.96 -2.41
C GLN A 147 17.16 -10.11 -2.76
N VAL A 148 16.19 -10.44 -1.88
CA VAL A 148 15.19 -11.47 -2.18
C VAL A 148 14.35 -11.07 -3.39
N VAL A 149 13.80 -9.86 -3.42
CA VAL A 149 13.03 -9.33 -4.56
C VAL A 149 13.86 -9.31 -5.83
N GLN A 150 15.14 -8.92 -5.76
CA GLN A 150 16.05 -8.94 -6.91
C GLN A 150 16.35 -10.37 -7.40
N SER A 151 16.54 -11.33 -6.49
CA SER A 151 16.76 -12.73 -6.88
C SER A 151 15.52 -13.35 -7.54
N LEU A 152 14.33 -13.04 -7.02
CA LEU A 152 13.04 -13.43 -7.60
C LEU A 152 12.81 -12.74 -8.94
N SER A 153 13.25 -11.49 -9.09
CA SER A 153 13.00 -10.72 -10.31
C SER A 153 13.67 -11.33 -11.54
N PHE A 154 14.76 -12.08 -11.36
CA PHE A 154 15.44 -12.77 -12.46
C PHE A 154 14.88 -14.16 -12.77
N GLN A 155 14.06 -14.72 -11.88
CA GLN A 155 13.51 -16.07 -12.01
C GLN A 155 12.06 -16.08 -12.48
N VAL A 156 11.37 -14.96 -12.34
CA VAL A 156 9.94 -14.80 -12.61
C VAL A 156 9.76 -13.78 -13.72
N SER A 157 8.86 -14.05 -14.68
CA SER A 157 8.63 -13.07 -15.75
C SER A 157 8.08 -11.73 -15.22
N TYR A 158 8.44 -10.64 -15.89
CA TYR A 158 8.09 -9.29 -15.44
C TYR A 158 6.58 -9.06 -15.23
N PRO A 159 5.67 -9.45 -16.14
CA PRO A 159 4.24 -9.28 -15.93
C PRO A 159 3.73 -9.98 -14.66
N ILE A 160 4.28 -11.15 -14.34
CA ILE A 160 3.93 -11.90 -13.14
C ILE A 160 4.39 -11.17 -11.89
N LEU A 161 5.63 -10.64 -11.89
CA LEU A 161 6.13 -9.85 -10.78
C LEU A 161 5.27 -8.62 -10.53
N VAL A 162 4.83 -7.93 -11.59
CA VAL A 162 3.93 -6.77 -11.48
C VAL A 162 2.62 -7.17 -10.80
N VAL A 163 2.02 -8.29 -11.17
CA VAL A 163 0.79 -8.77 -10.51
C VAL A 163 1.08 -9.17 -9.06
N ALA A 164 2.15 -9.94 -8.83
CA ALA A 164 2.38 -10.60 -7.55
C ALA A 164 2.94 -9.69 -6.46
N VAL A 165 3.81 -8.75 -6.84
CA VAL A 165 4.59 -7.93 -5.89
C VAL A 165 4.10 -6.47 -5.90
N ALA A 166 3.45 -6.00 -6.98
CA ALA A 166 2.85 -4.67 -7.01
C ALA A 166 1.34 -4.68 -6.85
N LEU A 167 0.60 -5.26 -7.80
CA LEU A 167 -0.87 -5.11 -7.85
C LEU A 167 -1.59 -5.85 -6.72
N GLY A 168 -1.25 -7.12 -6.49
CA GLY A 168 -1.87 -7.96 -5.46
C GLY A 168 -1.78 -7.33 -4.06
N PRO A 169 -0.56 -7.00 -3.57
CA PRO A 169 -0.36 -6.29 -2.31
C PRO A 169 -1.07 -4.93 -2.29
N ALA A 170 -0.93 -4.11 -3.36
CA ALA A 170 -1.57 -2.80 -3.41
C ALA A 170 -3.10 -2.87 -3.28
N VAL A 171 -3.76 -3.90 -3.81
CA VAL A 171 -5.22 -4.05 -3.64
C VAL A 171 -5.55 -4.63 -2.26
N GLY A 172 -4.94 -5.76 -1.90
CA GLY A 172 -5.26 -6.48 -0.66
C GLY A 172 -4.94 -5.67 0.60
N GLU A 173 -3.78 -5.05 0.63
CA GLU A 173 -3.33 -4.28 1.79
C GLU A 173 -4.13 -2.99 1.95
N GLU A 174 -4.39 -2.24 0.88
CA GLU A 174 -5.16 -1.00 1.00
C GLU A 174 -6.61 -1.25 1.44
N LEU A 175 -7.25 -2.31 0.94
CA LEU A 175 -8.59 -2.72 1.38
C LEU A 175 -8.66 -2.96 2.89
N VAL A 176 -7.65 -3.63 3.46
CA VAL A 176 -7.61 -3.97 4.89
C VAL A 176 -7.12 -2.79 5.72
N PHE A 177 -5.96 -2.22 5.42
CA PHE A 177 -5.30 -1.24 6.27
C PHE A 177 -5.94 0.15 6.16
N ARG A 178 -6.32 0.62 4.97
CA ARG A 178 -6.89 1.98 4.81
C ARG A 178 -8.41 1.90 4.83
N GLY A 179 -8.93 0.92 4.11
CA GLY A 179 -10.35 0.66 4.01
C GLY A 179 -11.00 0.30 5.34
N LEU A 180 -10.59 -0.81 5.97
CA LEU A 180 -11.21 -1.29 7.21
C LEU A 180 -10.58 -0.70 8.48
N ILE A 181 -9.31 -1.01 8.71
CA ILE A 181 -8.59 -0.69 9.95
C ILE A 181 -8.48 0.83 10.11
N GLY A 182 -7.99 1.52 9.08
CA GLY A 182 -7.67 2.93 9.11
C GLY A 182 -8.87 3.80 9.45
N GLN A 183 -10.04 3.51 8.87
CA GLN A 183 -11.27 4.23 9.20
C GLN A 183 -11.67 4.09 10.65
N GLY A 184 -11.64 2.86 11.18
CA GLY A 184 -11.96 2.59 12.58
C GLY A 184 -11.02 3.29 13.56
N LEU A 185 -9.71 3.21 13.30
CA LEU A 185 -8.70 3.83 14.16
C LEU A 185 -8.70 5.36 14.06
N VAL A 186 -8.95 5.94 12.88
CA VAL A 186 -9.11 7.41 12.73
C VAL A 186 -10.34 7.91 13.48
N GLN A 187 -11.46 7.19 13.42
CA GLN A 187 -12.65 7.57 14.16
C GLN A 187 -12.45 7.49 15.68
N ARG A 188 -11.63 6.55 16.15
CA ARG A 188 -11.41 6.31 17.58
C ARG A 188 -10.31 7.16 18.20
N TRP A 189 -9.22 7.37 17.49
CA TRP A 189 -8.00 8.03 17.99
C TRP A 189 -7.68 9.35 17.27
N GLY A 190 -8.63 9.84 16.46
CA GLY A 190 -8.45 11.02 15.63
C GLY A 190 -7.49 10.77 14.47
N ARG A 191 -7.32 11.80 13.63
CA ARG A 191 -6.56 11.71 12.38
C ARG A 191 -5.11 11.25 12.60
N SER A 192 -4.38 11.93 13.48
CA SER A 192 -2.97 11.63 13.73
C SER A 192 -2.77 10.27 14.39
N GLY A 193 -3.56 9.95 15.42
CA GLY A 193 -3.47 8.67 16.13
C GLY A 193 -3.87 7.49 15.25
N GLY A 194 -4.92 7.64 14.43
CA GLY A 194 -5.35 6.63 13.48
C GLY A 194 -4.34 6.39 12.36
N ILE A 195 -3.73 7.44 11.80
CA ILE A 195 -2.65 7.32 10.80
C ILE A 195 -1.47 6.56 11.39
N ALA A 196 -0.97 7.01 12.56
CA ALA A 196 0.19 6.40 13.19
C ALA A 196 -0.05 4.92 13.52
N ALA A 197 -1.18 4.60 14.14
CA ALA A 197 -1.49 3.22 14.50
C ALA A 197 -1.67 2.31 13.28
N THR A 198 -2.33 2.80 12.23
CA THR A 198 -2.50 2.03 10.99
C THR A 198 -1.16 1.79 10.30
N ALA A 199 -0.27 2.79 10.27
CA ALA A 199 1.07 2.64 9.70
C ALA A 199 1.91 1.62 10.49
N VAL A 200 1.79 1.60 11.83
CA VAL A 200 2.45 0.57 12.66
C VAL A 200 1.89 -0.81 12.37
N LEU A 201 0.56 -0.98 12.28
CA LEU A 201 -0.04 -2.27 11.94
C LEU A 201 0.35 -2.75 10.54
N PHE A 202 0.45 -1.83 9.58
CA PHE A 202 0.93 -2.09 8.22
C PHE A 202 2.40 -2.54 8.23
N ALA A 203 3.27 -1.83 8.94
CA ALA A 203 4.67 -2.20 9.12
C ALA A 203 4.83 -3.58 9.77
N LEU A 204 4.06 -3.88 10.83
CA LEU A 204 4.10 -5.17 11.53
C LEU A 204 3.62 -6.35 10.69
N ALA A 205 2.84 -6.10 9.63
CA ALA A 205 2.46 -7.15 8.69
C ALA A 205 3.65 -7.64 7.84
N HIS A 206 4.76 -6.90 7.83
CA HIS A 206 6.00 -7.26 7.16
C HIS A 206 6.93 -8.02 8.12
N LEU A 207 7.34 -9.23 7.74
CA LEU A 207 8.10 -10.14 8.60
C LEU A 207 9.61 -9.85 8.68
N SER A 208 10.14 -8.93 7.83
CA SER A 208 11.52 -8.46 7.91
C SER A 208 11.58 -7.15 8.72
N PRO A 209 12.36 -7.07 9.81
CA PRO A 209 12.46 -5.85 10.62
C PRO A 209 12.90 -4.61 9.83
N ALA A 210 13.89 -4.76 8.94
CA ALA A 210 14.36 -3.66 8.08
C ALA A 210 13.23 -3.17 7.16
N HIS A 211 12.50 -4.11 6.54
CA HIS A 211 11.39 -3.79 5.65
C HIS A 211 10.20 -3.18 6.41
N ALA A 212 9.87 -3.70 7.59
CA ALA A 212 8.82 -3.15 8.46
C ALA A 212 9.09 -1.69 8.82
N ILE A 213 10.33 -1.33 9.18
CA ILE A 213 10.66 0.07 9.49
C ILE A 213 10.65 0.93 8.22
N ALA A 214 11.22 0.43 7.12
CA ALA A 214 11.26 1.13 5.83
C ALA A 214 9.87 1.42 5.24
N THR A 215 8.85 0.62 5.58
CA THR A 215 7.48 0.81 5.10
C THR A 215 6.69 1.82 5.94
N LEU A 216 7.20 2.32 7.07
CA LEU A 216 6.49 3.33 7.88
C LEU A 216 6.21 4.65 7.14
N PRO A 217 7.18 5.28 6.43
CA PRO A 217 6.91 6.50 5.65
C PRO A 217 5.85 6.27 4.58
N LEU A 218 5.93 5.16 3.85
CA LEU A 218 4.93 4.72 2.87
C LEU A 218 3.56 4.53 3.53
N GLY A 219 3.51 3.83 4.67
CA GLY A 219 2.32 3.58 5.46
C GLY A 219 1.58 4.86 5.87
N ILE A 220 2.33 5.80 6.44
CA ILE A 220 1.84 7.12 6.88
C ILE A 220 1.33 7.92 5.68
N PHE A 221 2.13 8.01 4.61
CA PHE A 221 1.80 8.85 3.46
C PHE A 221 0.60 8.29 2.66
N LEU A 222 0.51 6.97 2.47
CA LEU A 222 -0.66 6.32 1.88
C LEU A 222 -1.94 6.62 2.66
N HIS A 223 -1.90 6.54 3.99
CA HIS A 223 -3.08 6.84 4.80
C HIS A 223 -3.42 8.34 4.75
N TRP A 224 -2.41 9.21 4.70
CA TRP A 224 -2.64 10.64 4.44
C TRP A 224 -3.34 10.88 3.10
N VAL A 225 -2.82 10.30 2.02
CA VAL A 225 -3.40 10.38 0.66
C VAL A 225 -4.83 9.89 0.68
N TYR A 226 -5.11 8.73 1.27
CA TYR A 226 -6.47 8.19 1.40
C TYR A 226 -7.43 9.18 2.07
N LEU A 227 -7.02 9.79 3.18
CA LEU A 227 -7.86 10.71 3.93
C LEU A 227 -8.06 12.06 3.22
N GLN A 228 -7.07 12.55 2.48
CA GLN A 228 -7.19 13.82 1.73
C GLN A 228 -7.92 13.69 0.41
N THR A 229 -7.69 12.60 -0.31
CA THR A 229 -8.35 12.36 -1.59
C THR A 229 -9.75 11.79 -1.42
N ARG A 230 -10.06 11.23 -0.24
CA ARG A 230 -11.26 10.42 0.02
C ARG A 230 -11.42 9.33 -1.04
N SER A 231 -10.32 8.76 -1.50
CA SER A 231 -10.29 7.77 -2.58
C SER A 231 -9.36 6.62 -2.19
N LEU A 232 -9.93 5.41 -2.07
CA LEU A 232 -9.12 4.21 -1.91
C LEU A 232 -8.28 3.93 -3.16
N TRP A 233 -8.81 4.24 -4.34
CA TRP A 233 -8.08 4.10 -5.60
C TRP A 233 -6.83 4.97 -5.67
N ALA A 234 -6.82 6.16 -5.04
CA ALA A 234 -5.61 6.98 -4.95
C ALA A 234 -4.51 6.30 -4.14
N ALA A 235 -4.86 5.65 -3.02
CA ALA A 235 -3.92 4.90 -2.20
C ALA A 235 -3.44 3.63 -2.91
N ILE A 236 -4.35 2.86 -3.53
CA ILE A 236 -4.01 1.69 -4.36
C ILE A 236 -3.06 2.09 -5.48
N LEU A 237 -3.34 3.17 -6.19
CA LEU A 237 -2.49 3.66 -7.28
C LEU A 237 -1.09 4.02 -6.78
N LEU A 238 -0.99 4.79 -5.70
CA LEU A 238 0.32 5.17 -5.14
C LEU A 238 1.13 3.94 -4.70
N HIS A 239 0.48 3.01 -3.99
CA HIS A 239 1.12 1.80 -3.50
C HIS A 239 1.58 0.93 -4.68
N PHE A 240 0.69 0.68 -5.65
CA PHE A 240 1.01 -0.06 -6.87
C PHE A 240 2.21 0.54 -7.60
N LEU A 241 2.23 1.86 -7.80
CA LEU A 241 3.33 2.53 -8.51
C LEU A 241 4.64 2.50 -7.72
N ASN A 242 4.59 2.58 -6.40
CA ASN A 242 5.77 2.45 -5.55
C ASN A 242 6.40 1.06 -5.71
N ASN A 243 5.59 0.00 -5.59
CA ASN A 243 6.08 -1.36 -5.77
C ASN A 243 6.52 -1.64 -7.21
N LEU A 244 5.77 -1.13 -8.20
CA LEU A 244 6.12 -1.25 -9.61
C LEU A 244 7.50 -0.64 -9.89
N LEU A 245 7.79 0.54 -9.32
CA LEU A 245 9.11 1.17 -9.45
C LEU A 245 10.21 0.27 -8.90
N VAL A 246 10.05 -0.26 -7.67
CA VAL A 246 11.04 -1.15 -7.04
C VAL A 246 11.28 -2.40 -7.88
N ILE A 247 10.22 -3.06 -8.35
CA ILE A 247 10.32 -4.25 -9.20
C ILE A 247 11.00 -3.93 -10.53
N THR A 248 10.66 -2.80 -11.15
CA THR A 248 11.25 -2.36 -12.43
C THR A 248 12.75 -2.15 -12.27
N LEU A 249 13.17 -1.44 -11.23
CA LEU A 249 14.59 -1.22 -10.94
C LEU A 249 15.32 -2.54 -10.73
N ALA A 250 14.75 -3.44 -9.93
CA ALA A 250 15.32 -4.76 -9.63
C ALA A 250 15.41 -5.66 -10.87
N HIS A 251 14.36 -5.76 -11.68
CA HIS A 251 14.27 -6.65 -12.84
C HIS A 251 15.23 -6.22 -13.97
N PHE A 252 15.27 -4.92 -14.27
CA PHE A 252 16.11 -4.37 -15.34
C PHE A 252 17.53 -4.00 -14.90
N ARG A 253 17.91 -4.33 -13.65
CA ARG A 253 19.24 -4.03 -13.07
C ARG A 253 19.60 -2.54 -13.16
N LEU A 254 18.58 -1.70 -13.09
CA LEU A 254 18.78 -0.28 -12.90
C LEU A 254 19.26 -0.14 -11.45
N GLY A 255 20.38 0.54 -11.21
CA GLY A 255 20.90 0.73 -9.86
C GLY A 255 19.83 1.25 -8.90
N GLY A 256 20.03 1.03 -7.59
CA GLY A 256 19.16 1.60 -6.56
C GLY A 256 19.00 3.12 -6.72
N LEU A 257 17.96 3.68 -6.10
CA LEU A 257 17.73 5.11 -6.18
C LEU A 257 18.94 5.85 -5.55
N PRO A 258 19.48 6.87 -6.23
CA PRO A 258 20.57 7.63 -5.66
C PRO A 258 20.07 8.32 -4.39
N ALA A 259 20.80 8.16 -3.30
CA ALA A 259 20.58 8.93 -2.09
C ALA A 259 21.79 9.78 -1.80
N SER A 260 21.54 11.08 -1.74
CA SER A 260 22.43 12.07 -1.18
C SER A 260 21.63 12.88 -0.16
N PRO A 261 22.28 13.54 0.81
CA PRO A 261 21.58 14.42 1.74
C PRO A 261 20.69 15.46 1.03
N VAL A 262 21.11 15.95 -0.14
CA VAL A 262 20.33 16.88 -0.98
C VAL A 262 19.08 16.20 -1.55
N LEU A 263 19.20 14.97 -2.08
CA LEU A 263 18.04 14.25 -2.62
C LEU A 263 17.04 13.85 -1.53
N ILE A 264 17.52 13.43 -0.36
CA ILE A 264 16.67 13.06 0.79
C ILE A 264 15.88 14.28 1.28
N THR A 265 16.56 15.41 1.51
CA THR A 265 15.91 16.65 1.94
C THR A 265 14.95 17.20 0.89
N THR A 266 15.32 17.12 -0.40
CA THR A 266 14.44 17.48 -1.52
C THR A 266 13.21 16.59 -1.57
N ALA A 267 13.38 15.27 -1.45
CA ALA A 267 12.28 14.31 -1.45
C ALA A 267 11.29 14.57 -0.30
N PHE A 268 11.81 14.83 0.90
CA PHE A 268 11.01 15.24 2.05
C PHE A 268 10.25 16.56 1.78
N GLY A 269 10.93 17.56 1.23
CA GLY A 269 10.32 18.83 0.81
C GLY A 269 9.20 18.64 -0.22
N CYS A 270 9.40 17.78 -1.22
CA CYS A 270 8.38 17.46 -2.22
C CYS A 270 7.16 16.79 -1.59
N LEU A 271 7.35 15.78 -0.74
CA LEU A 271 6.24 15.08 -0.09
C LEU A 271 5.46 15.99 0.86
N THR A 272 6.14 16.86 1.59
CA THR A 272 5.47 17.84 2.45
C THR A 272 4.67 18.85 1.65
N ALA A 273 5.21 19.38 0.55
CA ALA A 273 4.50 20.29 -0.35
C ALA A 273 3.28 19.61 -1.01
N ILE A 274 3.44 18.39 -1.52
CA ILE A 274 2.35 17.59 -2.12
C ILE A 274 1.28 17.31 -1.07
N GLY A 275 1.67 16.82 0.11
CA GLY A 275 0.77 16.51 1.21
C GLY A 275 -0.02 17.74 1.67
N TRP A 276 0.63 18.91 1.74
CA TRP A 276 -0.01 20.18 2.04
C TRP A 276 -1.00 20.61 0.96
N ARG A 277 -0.61 20.52 -0.32
CA ARG A 277 -1.47 20.87 -1.45
C ARG A 277 -2.75 20.05 -1.44
N MET A 278 -2.66 18.73 -1.25
CA MET A 278 -3.82 17.84 -1.10
C MET A 278 -4.71 18.25 0.09
N GLY A 279 -4.12 18.60 1.24
CA GLY A 279 -4.87 19.01 2.43
C GLY A 279 -5.58 20.36 2.31
N SER A 280 -4.98 21.31 1.59
CA SER A 280 -5.57 22.64 1.36
C SER A 280 -6.89 22.59 0.58
N GLU A 281 -7.03 21.60 -0.30
CA GLU A 281 -8.22 21.42 -1.13
C GLU A 281 -9.38 20.81 -0.34
N SER A 282 -9.12 19.81 0.49
CA SER A 282 -10.13 19.19 1.36
C SER A 282 -10.83 20.23 2.25
N ASN A 283 -10.06 21.20 2.78
CA ASN A 283 -10.62 22.28 3.59
C ASN A 283 -11.43 23.30 2.77
N SER A 284 -11.15 23.47 1.48
CA SER A 284 -11.89 24.40 0.61
C SER A 284 -13.23 23.85 0.12
N SER A 285 -13.37 22.52 0.03
CA SER A 285 -14.64 21.85 -0.33
C SER A 285 -15.59 21.65 0.86
N GLU A 286 -15.10 21.69 2.10
CA GLU A 286 -15.91 21.61 3.33
C GLU A 286 -16.04 23.00 3.98
N LEU A 287 -16.74 23.91 3.30
CA LEU A 287 -17.31 25.12 3.92
C LEU A 287 -18.56 24.73 4.71
N THR A 288 -18.40 23.95 5.79
CA THR A 288 -19.20 23.98 7.03
C THR A 288 -18.76 22.86 7.98
N SER A 289 -18.33 23.27 9.18
CA SER A 289 -18.15 22.51 10.43
C SER A 289 -16.74 21.98 10.77
N ARG A 290 -15.98 22.89 11.41
CA ARG A 290 -14.74 22.75 12.22
C ARG A 290 -13.41 22.68 11.45
N PRO A 291 -12.41 23.50 11.79
CA PRO A 291 -11.10 23.45 11.16
C PRO A 291 -10.41 22.11 11.48
N LEU A 292 -10.13 21.33 10.43
CA LEU A 292 -9.53 19.99 10.48
C LEU A 292 -8.03 19.97 10.83
N ALA A 293 -7.43 21.12 11.20
CA ALA A 293 -6.01 21.24 11.50
C ALA A 293 -5.73 21.11 13.01
N GLY A 294 -5.26 19.93 13.45
CA GLY A 294 -4.75 19.74 14.81
C GLY A 294 -3.48 20.55 15.10
N PRO A 295 -3.04 20.66 16.37
CA PRO A 295 -1.87 21.44 16.79
C PRO A 295 -0.58 21.11 16.03
N PHE A 296 -0.37 19.83 15.73
CA PHE A 296 0.77 19.35 14.92
C PHE A 296 0.82 19.98 13.54
N TRP A 297 -0.33 20.15 12.87
CA TRP A 297 -0.39 20.70 11.52
C TRP A 297 -0.13 22.20 11.48
N ARG A 298 -0.56 22.92 12.53
CA ARG A 298 -0.21 24.34 12.72
C ARG A 298 1.28 24.53 12.98
N ALA A 299 1.90 23.66 13.77
CA ALA A 299 3.35 23.66 13.96
C ALA A 299 4.10 23.33 12.65
N TRP A 300 3.58 22.39 11.85
CA TRP A 300 4.15 22.01 10.56
C TRP A 300 4.07 23.13 9.51
N GLN A 301 3.04 23.99 9.55
CA GLN A 301 2.94 25.17 8.68
C GLN A 301 4.12 26.13 8.86
N HIS A 302 4.50 26.41 10.11
CA HIS A 302 5.65 27.26 10.41
C HIS A 302 6.98 26.65 9.98
N VAL A 303 7.10 25.31 10.06
CA VAL A 303 8.26 24.59 9.55
C VAL A 303 8.33 24.69 8.02
N TYR A 304 7.23 24.46 7.30
CA TYR A 304 7.18 24.54 5.84
C TYR A 304 7.55 25.93 5.28
N GLU A 305 7.07 27.00 5.90
CA GLU A 305 7.45 28.38 5.54
C GLU A 305 8.97 28.59 5.67
N GLY A 306 9.61 28.03 6.70
CA GLY A 306 11.06 28.06 6.86
C GLY A 306 11.84 27.18 5.87
N TRP A 307 11.33 25.98 5.56
CA TRP A 307 12.00 25.01 4.68
C TRP A 307 11.85 25.33 3.19
N SER A 308 10.74 25.92 2.76
CA SER A 308 10.55 26.35 1.36
C SER A 308 11.52 27.48 0.95
N MET A 309 11.93 28.33 1.89
CA MET A 309 13.00 29.32 1.68
C MET A 309 14.38 28.67 1.53
N LEU A 310 14.66 27.57 2.25
CA LEU A 310 15.93 26.84 2.18
C LEU A 310 16.02 25.89 0.96
N ALA A 311 14.91 25.30 0.54
CA ALA A 311 14.86 24.42 -0.64
C ALA A 311 15.09 25.18 -1.96
N TYR A 312 14.73 26.47 -2.02
CA TYR A 312 15.04 27.33 -3.17
C TYR A 312 16.53 27.69 -3.28
N THR A 313 17.29 27.59 -2.17
CA THR A 313 18.72 27.95 -2.15
C THR A 313 19.66 26.75 -2.31
N ALA A 314 19.18 25.50 -2.20
CA ALA A 314 20.03 24.30 -2.27
C ALA A 314 20.06 23.60 -3.65
N ALA A 315 19.27 24.03 -4.64
CA ALA A 315 19.16 23.37 -5.95
C ALA A 315 20.31 23.66 -6.94
N PHE A 316 21.38 24.34 -6.53
CA PHE A 316 22.45 24.82 -7.43
C PHE A 316 23.82 24.14 -7.29
N VAL A 317 23.97 23.05 -6.53
CA VAL A 317 25.24 22.31 -6.49
C VAL A 317 25.22 21.17 -7.50
N TRP A 318 25.42 21.58 -8.76
CA TRP A 318 25.91 20.79 -9.88
C TRP A 318 27.23 20.10 -9.50
N SER A 319 27.23 18.77 -9.27
CA SER A 319 28.48 18.00 -9.27
C SER A 319 28.86 17.67 -10.71
N ALA A 320 29.45 18.65 -11.39
CA ALA A 320 30.40 18.35 -12.47
C ALA A 320 31.57 17.58 -11.86
N GLY A 321 31.87 16.41 -12.41
CA GLY A 321 33.08 15.68 -12.04
C GLY A 321 33.06 14.20 -12.39
N VAL A 322 32.96 13.91 -13.69
CA VAL A 322 33.35 12.62 -14.27
C VAL A 322 34.84 12.39 -14.02
N ARG A 323 35.20 11.29 -13.35
CA ARG A 323 36.23 10.31 -13.71
C ARG A 323 36.19 9.13 -12.75
#